data_AF-A0A6B3QJ39-F1
#
_entry.id   AF-A0A6B3QJ39-F1
#
_cell.length_a   1.000
_cell.length_b   1.000
_cell.length_c   1.000
_cell.angle_alpha   90.00
_cell.angle_beta   90.00
_cell.angle_gamma   90.00
#
_symmetry.space_group_name_H-M   'P 1'
#
loop_
_entity.id
_entity.type
_entity.pdbx_description
1 polymer ?
#
loop_
_entity_poly.entity_id
_entity_poly.type
_entity_poly.pdbx_seq_one_letter_code
_entity_poly.pdbx_strand_id
1 'polypeptide(L)'
;MDPVRRRSRGRRLGSLTGAVTAALALAFTAVGPASAADVNNAKNAGFESGLSNWTCSANSGTTVSSPTHAGSAALKATPTGQDNARCSQSVAVKPNSTYTLSAWVQGGYSYLGVTGTGTTDVSTWTPDSTAWKQLKTTFSTGSSTTSVSVYTHGWYGQAAYYVDDLSVFGPDGGGGDGDPDPTVPSAPAGLNVSGTTPNSASLTWNTVSGATGYNVYRDGTKVTAVTGTSATVTGLAASTSYSFQVTATNAAGESVKSAAVTARTTAPDDGGNQGDLPKHAVTGYWQNFNNGATVQKISDVPAAYDIIAVAFADATTTPGAVAFNLDSAGLGGYTVDQFKADVRAKQAAGKKVIISVGGEKGTVSVNSSASATNFANSVYSVMQEYGFDGVDIDLENGLNPTYMTQALRALSAKAGPDMILTMAPQTIDMQSTQGGYFQTALNVKDILTVVNMQYYNSGTMLGCDGKVYAQGTVDFLTALACIQLEGGLAPSQVGLGLPASTRAAGGGYVAPSVVNAALDCLTKATNCGSFKPSRTYPDLRGAMTWSTNWDATAGNAWSSAVGAHVDAMP
;
A
#
# COMPACT_ATOMS: atom_id res chain seq x y z
N MET A 1 5.51 69.23 5.41
CA MET A 1 6.15 70.50 5.02
C MET A 1 7.56 70.48 5.58
N ASP A 2 8.53 70.11 4.75
CA ASP A 2 9.93 70.55 4.85
C ASP A 2 9.96 72.10 4.81
N PRO A 3 11.01 72.84 5.26
CA PRO A 3 12.31 72.76 4.58
C PRO A 3 13.61 73.23 5.31
N VAL A 4 14.73 72.57 4.95
CA VAL A 4 15.95 73.15 4.33
C VAL A 4 17.11 73.75 5.16
N ARG A 5 18.20 72.97 5.18
CA ARG A 5 19.60 73.20 4.71
C ARG A 5 20.28 74.59 4.89
N ARG A 6 21.57 74.60 5.29
CA ARG A 6 22.79 74.65 4.42
C ARG A 6 24.09 75.05 5.17
N ARG A 7 25.18 74.30 4.88
CA ARG A 7 26.59 74.65 4.50
C ARG A 7 27.36 75.71 5.35
N SER A 8 28.65 75.52 5.71
CA SER A 8 29.85 75.49 4.83
C SER A 8 31.14 75.34 5.70
N ARG A 9 32.15 74.51 5.37
CA ARG A 9 33.39 74.68 4.55
C ARG A 9 34.69 75.05 5.32
N GLY A 10 35.76 74.27 5.03
CA GLY A 10 37.20 74.61 5.17
C GLY A 10 38.04 73.43 5.73
N ARG A 11 38.70 72.54 4.96
CA ARG A 11 40.01 72.62 4.25
C ARG A 11 41.12 73.30 5.10
N ARG A 12 42.34 72.79 5.33
CA ARG A 12 43.19 71.74 4.70
C ARG A 12 44.47 71.50 5.55
N LEU A 13 45.02 70.28 5.43
CA LEU A 13 46.44 69.82 5.36
C LEU A 13 47.44 69.93 6.54
N GLY A 14 48.14 68.80 6.74
CA GLY A 14 49.45 68.63 7.39
C GLY A 14 49.62 67.20 7.95
N SER A 15 49.79 66.16 7.11
CA SER A 15 51.05 65.53 6.67
C SER A 15 51.87 64.78 7.76
N LEU A 16 51.91 63.43 7.62
CA LEU A 16 52.91 62.43 8.05
C LEU A 16 53.27 62.38 9.56
N THR A 17 53.40 61.26 10.29
CA THR A 17 53.68 59.84 10.03
C THR A 17 53.56 59.13 11.39
N GLY A 18 53.01 57.92 11.46
CA GLY A 18 53.02 57.13 12.70
C GLY A 18 52.21 55.85 12.55
N ALA A 19 52.89 54.71 12.64
CA ALA A 19 52.38 53.38 12.38
C ALA A 19 51.09 53.05 13.17
N VAL A 20 50.05 52.61 12.47
CA VAL A 20 48.90 51.93 13.07
C VAL A 20 49.14 50.42 12.93
N THR A 21 49.47 49.79 14.04
CA THR A 21 49.25 48.36 14.26
C THR A 21 47.76 48.07 14.10
N ALA A 22 47.36 47.58 12.93
CA ALA A 22 46.06 46.96 12.75
C ALA A 22 46.09 45.60 13.45
N ALA A 23 45.48 45.53 14.63
CA ALA A 23 45.18 44.27 15.30
C ALA A 23 44.19 43.50 14.41
N LEU A 24 44.72 42.51 13.69
CA LEU A 24 43.93 41.47 13.05
C LEU A 24 43.30 40.65 14.19
N ALA A 25 42.04 40.91 14.52
CA ALA A 25 41.27 40.03 15.36
C ALA A 25 40.99 38.74 14.57
N LEU A 26 41.94 37.81 14.60
CA LEU A 26 41.70 36.42 14.28
C LEU A 26 40.74 35.88 15.34
N ALA A 27 39.46 35.77 14.97
CA ALA A 27 38.52 34.92 15.67
C ALA A 27 39.00 33.47 15.50
N PHE A 28 39.91 33.04 16.37
CA PHE A 28 40.14 31.62 16.62
C PHE A 28 38.87 31.11 17.31
N THR A 29 37.97 30.54 16.52
CA THR A 29 37.02 29.56 17.03
C THR A 29 37.84 28.47 17.70
N ALA A 30 37.77 28.38 19.02
CA ALA A 30 38.25 27.22 19.75
C ALA A 30 37.42 26.02 19.26
N VAL A 31 37.99 25.28 18.31
CA VAL A 31 37.54 23.94 17.98
C VAL A 31 37.82 23.13 19.24
N GLY A 32 36.78 22.88 20.05
CA GLY A 32 36.84 21.81 21.04
C GLY A 32 37.23 20.52 20.32
N PRO A 33 37.93 19.58 20.98
CA PRO A 33 38.28 18.32 20.32
C PRO A 33 36.99 17.75 19.71
N ALA A 34 37.00 17.55 18.39
CA ALA A 34 35.99 16.74 17.75
C ALA A 34 35.94 15.44 18.56
N SER A 35 34.78 15.11 19.14
CA SER A 35 34.58 13.78 19.70
C SER A 35 34.96 12.82 18.59
N ALA A 36 36.03 12.03 18.81
CA ALA A 36 36.35 10.93 17.93
C ALA A 36 35.05 10.14 17.75
N ALA A 37 34.65 9.89 16.50
CA ALA A 37 33.47 9.08 16.24
C ALA A 37 33.60 7.79 17.06
N ASP A 38 32.58 7.48 17.87
CA ASP A 38 32.57 6.24 18.63
C ASP A 38 32.76 5.08 17.62
N VAL A 39 33.90 4.40 17.70
CA VAL A 39 34.21 3.25 16.85
C VAL A 39 33.48 2.04 17.43
N ASN A 40 32.90 1.21 16.58
CA ASN A 40 32.39 -0.08 17.03
C ASN A 40 33.59 -1.00 17.25
N ASN A 41 33.92 -1.30 18.50
CA ASN A 41 35.08 -2.13 18.80
C ASN A 41 34.84 -3.64 18.52
N ALA A 42 33.60 -4.06 18.24
CA ALA A 42 33.30 -5.43 17.84
C ALA A 42 33.52 -5.63 16.33
N LYS A 43 34.13 -6.76 15.95
CA LYS A 43 34.35 -7.17 14.56
C LYS A 43 33.23 -8.05 14.03
N ASN A 44 33.01 -8.02 12.72
CA ASN A 44 32.00 -8.82 12.02
C ASN A 44 30.65 -8.80 12.78
N ALA A 45 30.24 -7.61 13.19
CA ALA A 45 29.19 -7.46 14.19
C ALA A 45 27.77 -7.68 13.64
N GLY A 46 27.62 -7.61 12.31
CA GLY A 46 26.44 -8.07 11.56
C GLY A 46 26.61 -9.44 10.91
N PHE A 47 27.67 -10.20 11.24
CA PHE A 47 27.88 -11.58 10.77
C PHE A 47 27.98 -11.80 9.25
N GLU A 48 28.23 -10.73 8.47
CA GLU A 48 28.36 -10.76 7.00
C GLU A 48 29.55 -11.60 6.51
N SER A 49 30.56 -11.82 7.37
CA SER A 49 31.71 -12.67 7.11
C SER A 49 31.61 -14.01 7.84
N GLY A 50 30.41 -14.60 7.87
CA GLY A 50 30.15 -15.83 8.60
C GLY A 50 30.38 -15.65 10.11
N LEU A 51 31.02 -16.63 10.75
CA LEU A 51 31.40 -16.56 12.17
C LEU A 51 32.84 -16.07 12.38
N SER A 52 33.44 -15.38 11.40
CA SER A 52 34.76 -14.80 11.59
C SER A 52 34.80 -13.92 12.86
N ASN A 53 35.83 -14.09 13.70
CA ASN A 53 36.01 -13.47 15.02
C ASN A 53 35.03 -13.92 16.13
N TRP A 54 34.06 -14.78 15.83
CA TRP A 54 33.08 -15.29 16.79
C TRP A 54 33.31 -16.76 17.08
N THR A 55 33.24 -17.14 18.36
CA THR A 55 33.31 -18.54 18.80
C THR A 55 32.00 -18.91 19.48
N CYS A 56 31.34 -19.95 18.98
CA CYS A 56 30.11 -20.49 19.55
C CYS A 56 30.38 -21.84 20.24
N SER A 57 29.87 -22.01 21.46
CA SER A 57 30.01 -23.24 22.24
C SER A 57 29.44 -24.44 21.48
N ALA A 58 30.09 -25.60 21.57
CA ALA A 58 29.64 -26.85 20.95
C ALA A 58 29.28 -26.75 19.44
N ASN A 59 29.85 -25.79 18.70
CA ASN A 59 29.49 -25.48 17.31
C ASN A 59 27.98 -25.17 17.13
N SER A 60 27.35 -24.61 18.15
CA SER A 60 25.92 -24.32 18.21
C SER A 60 25.45 -23.18 17.29
N GLY A 61 26.39 -22.40 16.74
CA GLY A 61 26.13 -21.22 15.91
C GLY A 61 26.40 -21.44 14.43
N THR A 62 25.61 -20.78 13.59
CA THR A 62 25.80 -20.63 12.13
C THR A 62 25.32 -19.25 11.71
N THR A 63 25.61 -18.82 10.49
CA THR A 63 24.95 -17.65 9.88
C THR A 63 23.77 -18.05 9.01
N VAL A 64 22.80 -17.16 8.88
CA VAL A 64 21.60 -17.30 8.04
C VAL A 64 21.37 -16.06 7.21
N SER A 65 20.75 -16.20 6.03
CA SER A 65 20.32 -15.08 5.18
C SER A 65 18.88 -14.63 5.43
N SER A 66 18.15 -15.35 6.31
CA SER A 66 16.84 -14.97 6.81
C SER A 66 16.51 -15.76 8.09
N PRO A 67 15.95 -15.11 9.14
CA PRO A 67 15.76 -13.67 9.25
C PRO A 67 17.10 -12.92 9.43
N THR A 68 17.17 -11.67 8.93
CA THR A 68 18.23 -10.69 9.20
C THR A 68 17.57 -9.37 9.64
N HIS A 69 18.25 -8.56 10.44
CA HIS A 69 17.79 -7.23 10.84
C HIS A 69 18.26 -6.18 9.83
N ALA A 70 19.54 -6.22 9.47
CA ALA A 70 20.12 -5.46 8.38
C ALA A 70 21.07 -6.36 7.58
N GLY A 71 21.60 -5.85 6.46
CA GLY A 71 22.57 -6.59 5.67
C GLY A 71 22.04 -7.91 5.07
N SER A 72 22.94 -8.86 4.86
CA SER A 72 22.69 -10.15 4.21
C SER A 72 22.88 -11.37 5.10
N ALA A 73 23.35 -11.20 6.35
CA ALA A 73 23.54 -12.30 7.28
C ALA A 73 23.12 -11.95 8.71
N ALA A 74 22.80 -12.96 9.50
CA ALA A 74 22.64 -12.85 10.95
C ALA A 74 23.15 -14.13 11.62
N LEU A 75 23.56 -14.05 12.88
CA LEU A 75 23.86 -15.23 13.71
C LEU A 75 22.56 -15.97 14.01
N LYS A 76 22.57 -17.29 13.87
CA LYS A 76 21.60 -18.23 14.44
C LYS A 76 22.35 -19.18 15.35
N ALA A 77 21.95 -19.27 16.63
CA ALA A 77 22.54 -20.19 17.59
C ALA A 77 21.47 -20.98 18.34
N THR A 78 21.67 -22.29 18.49
CA THR A 78 20.64 -23.21 19.01
C THR A 78 21.10 -23.93 20.28
N PRO A 79 20.50 -23.63 21.45
CA PRO A 79 20.78 -24.34 22.69
C PRO A 79 20.51 -25.84 22.57
N THR A 80 21.39 -26.69 23.12
CA THR A 80 21.23 -28.15 23.11
C THR A 80 21.67 -28.76 24.44
N GLY A 81 20.83 -29.60 25.03
CA GLY A 81 21.12 -30.23 26.33
C GLY A 81 21.46 -29.19 27.41
N GLN A 82 22.69 -29.25 27.94
CA GLN A 82 23.23 -28.34 28.95
C GLN A 82 24.04 -27.19 28.35
N ASP A 83 24.05 -27.03 27.02
CA ASP A 83 24.67 -25.89 26.33
C ASP A 83 23.60 -24.83 26.03
N ASN A 84 23.87 -23.59 26.41
CA ASN A 84 23.01 -22.43 26.12
C ASN A 84 23.34 -21.76 24.78
N ALA A 85 24.17 -22.40 23.96
CA ALA A 85 24.63 -21.91 22.66
C ALA A 85 25.28 -20.53 22.74
N ARG A 86 26.23 -20.35 23.68
CA ARG A 86 26.93 -19.09 23.87
C ARG A 86 27.86 -18.81 22.68
N CYS A 87 27.65 -17.69 22.01
CA CYS A 87 28.56 -17.13 21.03
C CYS A 87 29.27 -15.92 21.62
N SER A 88 30.59 -15.82 21.44
CA SER A 88 31.39 -14.77 22.05
C SER A 88 32.50 -14.27 21.14
N GLN A 89 32.91 -13.04 21.39
CA GLN A 89 34.03 -12.38 20.73
C GLN A 89 34.89 -11.66 21.77
N SER A 90 36.21 -11.71 21.59
CA SER A 90 37.14 -10.87 22.33
C SER A 90 37.24 -9.49 21.69
N VAL A 91 36.98 -8.44 22.45
CA VAL A 91 36.92 -7.05 21.99
C VAL A 91 37.99 -6.25 22.71
N ALA A 92 38.80 -5.49 21.95
CA ALA A 92 39.80 -4.59 22.53
C ALA A 92 39.12 -3.34 23.09
N VAL A 93 39.57 -2.92 24.27
CA VAL A 93 39.04 -1.76 25.01
C VAL A 93 40.18 -0.98 25.65
N LYS A 94 39.92 0.25 26.08
CA LYS A 94 40.84 1.06 26.86
C LYS A 94 40.56 0.86 28.35
N PRO A 95 41.59 0.91 29.22
CA PRO A 95 41.38 0.94 30.66
C PRO A 95 40.59 2.18 31.13
N ASN A 96 39.90 2.08 32.28
CA ASN A 96 39.12 3.16 32.90
C ASN A 96 38.15 3.89 31.94
N SER A 97 37.52 3.14 31.04
CA SER A 97 36.68 3.68 29.96
C SER A 97 35.29 3.06 30.01
N THR A 98 34.29 3.84 29.63
CA THR A 98 32.89 3.40 29.58
C THR A 98 32.49 3.08 28.15
N TYR A 99 31.78 1.97 27.98
CA TYR A 99 31.31 1.47 26.69
C TYR A 99 29.82 1.18 26.73
N THR A 100 29.17 1.38 25.59
CA THR A 100 27.81 0.94 25.31
C THR A 100 27.85 -0.35 24.50
N LEU A 101 27.23 -1.42 25.01
CA LEU A 101 27.05 -2.68 24.31
C LEU A 101 25.59 -2.77 23.83
N SER A 102 25.36 -3.04 22.54
CA SER A 102 24.02 -3.33 22.00
C SER A 102 24.03 -4.43 20.96
N ALA A 103 22.88 -5.06 20.73
CA ALA A 103 22.66 -5.98 19.61
C ALA A 103 21.16 -6.09 19.31
N TRP A 104 20.80 -6.36 18.06
CA TRP A 104 19.45 -6.75 17.69
C TRP A 104 19.30 -8.26 17.87
N VAL A 105 18.22 -8.69 18.54
CA VAL A 105 17.95 -10.11 18.79
C VAL A 105 16.53 -10.48 18.41
N GLN A 106 16.34 -11.73 18.00
CA GLN A 106 15.05 -12.35 17.72
C GLN A 106 15.06 -13.80 18.22
N GLY A 107 13.91 -14.36 18.56
CA GLY A 107 13.81 -15.72 19.10
C GLY A 107 13.76 -15.76 20.63
N GLY A 108 13.94 -16.97 21.18
CA GLY A 108 13.56 -17.28 22.55
C GLY A 108 14.66 -17.09 23.60
N TYR A 109 14.36 -16.33 24.65
CA TYR A 109 15.25 -16.09 25.81
C TYR A 109 16.69 -15.67 25.43
N SER A 110 16.82 -14.60 24.66
CA SER A 110 18.11 -14.10 24.18
C SER A 110 18.78 -13.18 25.20
N TYR A 111 20.04 -13.48 25.53
CA TYR A 111 20.89 -12.69 26.41
C TYR A 111 21.99 -11.99 25.62
N LEU A 112 22.37 -10.80 26.08
CA LEU A 112 23.53 -10.03 25.63
C LEU A 112 24.33 -9.61 26.86
N GLY A 113 25.63 -9.84 26.87
CA GLY A 113 26.46 -9.44 28.00
C GLY A 113 27.93 -9.31 27.67
N VAL A 114 28.68 -8.90 28.69
CA VAL A 114 30.13 -8.74 28.64
C VAL A 114 30.74 -9.27 29.94
N THR A 115 31.86 -9.98 29.79
CA THR A 115 32.65 -10.55 30.88
C THR A 115 34.10 -10.11 30.81
N GLY A 116 34.80 -10.12 31.94
CA GLY A 116 36.21 -9.73 32.02
C GLY A 116 36.42 -8.22 32.01
N THR A 117 35.42 -7.45 32.43
CA THR A 117 35.48 -5.97 32.46
C THR A 117 36.56 -5.44 33.42
N GLY A 118 36.99 -6.24 34.41
CA GLY A 118 37.85 -5.78 35.50
C GLY A 118 37.13 -4.86 36.49
N THR A 119 35.82 -4.68 36.34
CA THR A 119 34.93 -4.08 37.33
C THR A 119 33.76 -5.03 37.58
N THR A 120 32.53 -4.65 37.22
CA THR A 120 31.33 -5.47 37.29
C THR A 120 30.94 -5.89 35.89
N ASP A 121 30.90 -7.20 35.66
CA ASP A 121 30.37 -7.79 34.43
C ASP A 121 28.85 -7.58 34.37
N VAL A 122 28.33 -7.30 33.16
CA VAL A 122 26.93 -6.93 32.97
C VAL A 122 26.28 -7.79 31.90
N SER A 123 24.97 -7.99 32.04
CA SER A 123 24.14 -8.62 31.02
C SER A 123 22.74 -8.02 31.01
N THR A 124 22.05 -8.17 29.89
CA THR A 124 20.64 -7.85 29.69
C THR A 124 20.02 -8.94 28.83
N TRP A 125 18.69 -9.06 28.84
CA TRP A 125 18.01 -10.11 28.12
C TRP A 125 16.59 -9.72 27.75
N THR A 126 16.01 -10.47 26.82
CA THR A 126 14.58 -10.42 26.50
C THR A 126 14.00 -11.82 26.51
N PRO A 127 12.72 -12.00 26.93
CA PRO A 127 11.99 -13.23 26.62
C PRO A 127 11.76 -13.34 25.10
N ASP A 128 11.01 -14.35 24.72
CA ASP A 128 10.69 -14.66 23.32
C ASP A 128 10.18 -13.45 22.54
N SER A 129 10.82 -13.16 21.41
CA SER A 129 10.43 -12.09 20.49
C SER A 129 10.27 -12.63 19.08
N THR A 130 9.08 -12.43 18.50
CA THR A 130 8.78 -12.78 17.10
C THR A 130 9.30 -11.74 16.11
N ALA A 131 9.55 -10.50 16.55
CA ALA A 131 10.20 -9.44 15.79
C ALA A 131 11.61 -9.15 16.33
N TRP A 132 12.45 -8.47 15.56
CA TRP A 132 13.76 -7.99 16.05
C TRP A 132 13.58 -6.96 17.18
N LYS A 133 14.34 -7.13 18.25
CA LYS A 133 14.36 -6.23 19.42
C LYS A 133 15.78 -5.88 19.79
N GLN A 134 16.06 -4.60 20.01
CA GLN A 134 17.39 -4.18 20.44
C GLN A 134 17.57 -4.38 21.94
N LEU A 135 18.62 -5.12 22.31
CA LEU A 135 19.16 -5.15 23.66
C LEU A 135 20.28 -4.13 23.79
N LYS A 136 20.37 -3.47 24.94
CA LYS A 136 21.39 -2.45 25.22
C LYS A 136 21.78 -2.45 26.69
N THR A 137 23.07 -2.31 26.97
CA THR A 137 23.62 -2.12 28.32
C THR A 137 24.91 -1.28 28.26
N THR A 138 25.43 -0.88 29.41
CA THR A 138 26.65 -0.08 29.55
C THR A 138 27.59 -0.76 30.54
N PHE A 139 28.89 -0.76 30.26
CA PHE A 139 29.92 -1.28 31.17
C PHE A 139 31.12 -0.34 31.25
N SER A 140 31.90 -0.46 32.33
CA SER A 140 33.15 0.28 32.49
C SER A 140 34.32 -0.68 32.70
N THR A 141 35.48 -0.33 32.16
CA THR A 141 36.69 -1.16 32.24
C THR A 141 37.53 -0.80 33.46
N GLY A 142 38.15 -1.81 34.07
CA GLY A 142 39.11 -1.64 35.16
C GLY A 142 40.40 -0.97 34.70
N SER A 143 41.25 -0.59 35.66
CA SER A 143 42.47 0.20 35.41
C SER A 143 43.55 -0.51 34.59
N SER A 144 43.43 -1.83 34.41
CA SER A 144 44.35 -2.65 33.60
C SER A 144 43.64 -3.40 32.47
N THR A 145 42.34 -3.20 32.27
CA THR A 145 41.56 -3.96 31.30
C THR A 145 41.75 -3.39 29.90
N THR A 146 42.36 -4.18 29.02
CA THR A 146 42.56 -3.84 27.60
C THR A 146 41.76 -4.71 26.65
N SER A 147 41.06 -5.72 27.17
CA SER A 147 40.22 -6.63 26.39
C SER A 147 39.08 -7.17 27.25
N VAL A 148 37.91 -7.37 26.64
CA VAL A 148 36.72 -7.98 27.26
C VAL A 148 36.14 -9.05 26.35
N SER A 149 35.38 -9.99 26.92
CA SER A 149 34.60 -10.97 26.15
C SER A 149 33.14 -10.56 26.11
N VAL A 150 32.68 -10.07 24.95
CA VAL A 150 31.25 -9.86 24.70
C VAL A 150 30.62 -11.16 24.25
N TYR A 151 29.36 -11.37 24.60
CA TYR A 151 28.68 -12.63 24.32
C TYR A 151 27.17 -12.49 24.17
N THR A 152 26.60 -13.44 23.45
CA THR A 152 25.17 -13.75 23.43
C THR A 152 24.94 -15.21 23.78
N HIS A 153 23.79 -15.54 24.34
CA HIS A 153 23.35 -16.92 24.52
C HIS A 153 21.83 -17.00 24.61
N GLY A 154 21.29 -18.20 24.37
CA GLY A 154 19.88 -18.50 24.58
C GLY A 154 19.64 -19.05 25.99
N TRP A 155 18.54 -19.77 26.16
CA TRP A 155 18.25 -20.54 27.37
C TRP A 155 18.23 -22.04 27.09
N TYR A 156 18.60 -22.84 28.09
CA TYR A 156 18.69 -24.29 27.97
C TYR A 156 17.39 -24.90 27.45
N GLY A 157 17.52 -25.78 26.45
CA GLY A 157 16.39 -26.49 25.84
C GLY A 157 15.41 -25.63 25.05
N GLN A 158 15.74 -24.35 24.78
CA GLN A 158 14.91 -23.47 23.95
C GLN A 158 15.25 -23.57 22.46
N ALA A 159 14.34 -23.04 21.65
CA ALA A 159 14.55 -22.87 20.21
C ALA A 159 15.74 -21.94 19.91
N ALA A 160 16.16 -21.91 18.64
CA ALA A 160 17.23 -21.05 18.20
C ALA A 160 16.94 -19.57 18.48
N TYR A 161 17.98 -18.84 18.86
CA TYR A 161 17.97 -17.38 18.91
C TYR A 161 18.80 -16.82 17.76
N TYR A 162 18.47 -15.60 17.37
CA TYR A 162 19.10 -14.85 16.30
C TYR A 162 19.69 -13.56 16.83
N VAL A 163 20.85 -13.16 16.30
CA VAL A 163 21.55 -11.92 16.66
C VAL A 163 22.06 -11.26 15.40
N ASP A 164 21.91 -9.95 15.35
CA ASP A 164 22.40 -9.13 14.26
C ASP A 164 22.82 -7.74 14.78
N ASP A 165 23.64 -7.04 14.00
CA ASP A 165 24.06 -5.65 14.24
C ASP A 165 24.52 -5.37 15.70
N LEU A 166 25.48 -6.17 16.19
CA LEU A 166 26.09 -5.96 17.50
C LEU A 166 27.00 -4.72 17.49
N SER A 167 27.08 -4.01 18.62
CA SER A 167 28.04 -2.92 18.76
C SER A 167 28.62 -2.78 20.15
N VAL A 168 29.89 -2.39 20.22
CA VAL A 168 30.62 -1.97 21.43
C VAL A 168 31.17 -0.58 21.19
N PHE A 169 30.39 0.45 21.51
CA PHE A 169 30.75 1.84 21.28
C PHE A 169 31.41 2.46 22.51
N GLY A 170 32.57 3.07 22.32
CA GLY A 170 33.30 3.84 23.33
C GLY A 170 34.70 4.20 22.81
N PRO A 171 35.64 4.58 23.69
CA PRO A 171 37.00 4.90 23.26
C PRO A 171 37.64 3.75 22.47
N ASP A 172 38.18 4.03 21.29
CA ASP A 172 38.78 3.01 20.43
C ASP A 172 39.93 2.30 21.16
N GLY A 173 39.80 0.97 21.29
CA GLY A 173 40.78 0.09 21.95
C GLY A 173 41.88 -0.43 21.02
N GLY A 174 41.92 0.00 19.76
CA GLY A 174 42.81 -0.56 18.74
C GLY A 174 42.36 -1.93 18.21
N GLY A 175 41.07 -2.25 18.40
CA GLY A 175 40.44 -3.50 17.95
C GLY A 175 39.62 -3.35 16.67
N GLY A 176 39.34 -2.13 16.21
CA GLY A 176 38.57 -1.86 14.99
C GLY A 176 39.38 -2.05 13.70
N ASP A 177 40.70 -2.08 13.79
CA ASP A 177 41.57 -2.11 12.62
C ASP A 177 41.76 -3.57 12.16
N GLY A 178 41.04 -3.97 11.11
CA GLY A 178 41.22 -5.28 10.45
C GLY A 178 39.95 -6.05 10.08
N ASP A 179 38.75 -5.49 10.28
CA ASP A 179 37.67 -5.79 9.33
C ASP A 179 38.05 -5.11 8.01
N PRO A 180 37.79 -5.68 6.82
CA PRO A 180 37.85 -4.86 5.62
C PRO A 180 36.95 -3.65 5.87
N ASP A 181 37.49 -2.45 5.70
CA ASP A 181 36.67 -1.24 5.69
C ASP A 181 35.43 -1.56 4.85
N PRO A 182 34.21 -1.19 5.31
CA PRO A 182 33.03 -1.39 4.48
C PRO A 182 33.39 -0.86 3.10
N THR A 183 33.18 -1.69 2.08
CA THR A 183 33.42 -1.23 0.72
C THR A 183 32.18 -0.46 0.28
N VAL A 184 32.37 0.55 -0.56
CA VAL A 184 31.23 1.27 -1.13
C VAL A 184 30.31 0.24 -1.79
N PRO A 185 28.99 0.22 -1.50
CA PRO A 185 28.09 -0.78 -2.03
C PRO A 185 28.06 -0.77 -3.56
N SER A 186 27.64 -1.88 -4.16
CA SER A 186 27.40 -1.92 -5.61
C SER A 186 26.16 -1.08 -5.99
N ALA A 187 26.06 -0.72 -7.26
CA ALA A 187 24.89 -0.01 -7.76
C ALA A 187 23.62 -0.85 -7.58
N PRO A 188 22.52 -0.29 -7.07
CA PRO A 188 21.24 -0.99 -7.04
C PRO A 188 20.82 -1.46 -8.43
N ALA A 189 20.40 -2.72 -8.51
CA ALA A 189 19.83 -3.33 -9.71
C ALA A 189 18.32 -3.55 -9.54
N GLY A 190 17.62 -3.80 -10.65
CA GLY A 190 16.18 -4.09 -10.63
C GLY A 190 15.30 -2.91 -10.20
N LEU A 191 15.80 -1.67 -10.29
CA LEU A 191 14.97 -0.49 -10.09
C LEU A 191 13.80 -0.55 -11.07
N ASN A 192 12.59 -0.44 -10.53
CA ASN A 192 11.34 -0.52 -11.27
C ASN A 192 10.31 0.46 -10.69
N VAL A 193 9.43 0.98 -11.56
CA VAL A 193 8.27 1.78 -11.16
C VAL A 193 7.14 0.82 -10.79
N SER A 194 6.74 0.80 -9.52
CA SER A 194 5.66 -0.06 -9.01
C SER A 194 4.29 0.58 -9.06
N GLY A 195 4.21 1.91 -9.27
CA GLY A 195 2.96 2.63 -9.51
C GLY A 195 3.18 4.13 -9.68
N THR A 196 2.26 4.82 -10.34
CA THR A 196 2.23 6.28 -10.43
C THR A 196 0.85 6.81 -10.11
N THR A 197 0.79 8.02 -9.57
CA THR A 197 -0.43 8.80 -9.39
C THR A 197 -0.23 10.14 -10.10
N PRO A 198 -1.19 11.09 -10.01
CA PRO A 198 -0.99 12.40 -10.60
C PRO A 198 0.13 13.20 -9.93
N ASN A 199 0.46 12.88 -8.68
CA ASN A 199 1.42 13.65 -7.89
C ASN A 199 2.52 12.82 -7.24
N SER A 200 2.61 11.52 -7.55
CA SER A 200 3.62 10.64 -6.98
C SER A 200 4.04 9.48 -7.88
N ALA A 201 5.21 8.92 -7.59
CA ALA A 201 5.72 7.68 -8.19
C ALA A 201 6.27 6.76 -7.09
N SER A 202 5.86 5.49 -7.12
CA SER A 202 6.36 4.43 -6.24
C SER A 202 7.42 3.62 -6.97
N LEU A 203 8.51 3.34 -6.27
CA LEU A 203 9.72 2.70 -6.80
C LEU A 203 10.10 1.51 -5.91
N THR A 204 10.61 0.46 -6.53
CA THR A 204 11.16 -0.73 -5.86
C THR A 204 12.47 -1.15 -6.51
N TRP A 205 13.39 -1.73 -5.75
CA TRP A 205 14.66 -2.27 -6.27
C TRP A 205 15.12 -3.50 -5.48
N ASN A 206 16.17 -4.17 -5.95
CA ASN A 206 16.75 -5.31 -5.24
C ASN A 206 17.63 -4.85 -4.07
N THR A 207 17.68 -5.64 -3.00
CA THR A 207 18.62 -5.42 -1.90
C THR A 207 20.06 -5.48 -2.39
N VAL A 208 20.88 -4.53 -1.95
CA VAL A 208 22.33 -4.48 -2.20
C VAL A 208 23.07 -4.94 -0.95
N SER A 209 23.93 -5.95 -1.07
CA SER A 209 24.76 -6.43 0.04
C SER A 209 25.70 -5.31 0.53
N GLY A 210 25.81 -5.16 1.85
CA GLY A 210 26.60 -4.11 2.49
C GLY A 210 25.96 -2.71 2.49
N ALA A 211 24.76 -2.52 1.93
CA ALA A 211 24.03 -1.26 2.00
C ALA A 211 23.26 -1.14 3.32
N THR A 212 23.38 0.01 4.00
CA THR A 212 22.59 0.37 5.20
C THR A 212 21.48 1.37 4.88
N GLY A 213 21.42 1.87 3.66
CA GLY A 213 20.36 2.72 3.14
C GLY A 213 20.47 2.96 1.65
N TYR A 214 19.55 3.76 1.12
CA TYR A 214 19.46 4.09 -0.29
C TYR A 214 19.07 5.55 -0.48
N ASN A 215 19.67 6.23 -1.45
CA ASN A 215 19.24 7.55 -1.88
C ASN A 215 18.48 7.44 -3.20
N VAL A 216 17.34 8.12 -3.28
CA VAL A 216 16.51 8.18 -4.49
C VAL A 216 16.72 9.53 -5.16
N TYR A 217 16.97 9.49 -6.47
CA TYR A 217 17.21 10.65 -7.30
C TYR A 217 16.09 10.83 -8.31
N ARG A 218 15.61 12.06 -8.47
CA ARG A 218 14.70 12.51 -9.53
C ARG A 218 15.44 13.50 -10.40
N ASP A 219 15.53 13.22 -11.70
CA ASP A 219 16.23 14.04 -12.70
C ASP A 219 17.65 14.43 -12.25
N GLY A 220 18.35 13.46 -11.65
CA GLY A 220 19.71 13.63 -11.13
C GLY A 220 19.83 14.30 -9.75
N THR A 221 18.72 14.81 -9.18
CA THR A 221 18.71 15.46 -7.85
C THR A 221 18.20 14.50 -6.78
N LYS A 222 18.88 14.40 -5.64
CA LYS A 222 18.44 13.57 -4.51
C LYS A 222 17.13 14.12 -3.95
N VAL A 223 16.08 13.29 -3.90
CA VAL A 223 14.74 13.68 -3.42
C VAL A 223 14.35 13.02 -2.10
N THR A 224 14.87 11.83 -1.81
CA THR A 224 14.63 11.15 -0.52
C THR A 224 15.74 10.15 -0.21
N ALA A 225 15.79 9.70 1.04
CA ALA A 225 16.63 8.61 1.52
C ALA A 225 15.80 7.64 2.36
N VAL A 226 16.02 6.34 2.17
CA VAL A 226 15.26 5.26 2.83
C VAL A 226 16.21 4.15 3.26
N THR A 227 15.81 3.35 4.26
CA THR A 227 16.58 2.17 4.70
C THR A 227 16.12 0.87 4.02
N GLY A 228 14.86 0.83 3.55
CA GLY A 228 14.30 -0.30 2.79
C GLY A 228 14.55 -0.21 1.29
N THR A 229 14.06 -1.20 0.55
CA THR A 229 14.23 -1.34 -0.90
C THR A 229 13.07 -0.75 -1.73
N SER A 230 12.36 0.20 -1.16
CA SER A 230 11.25 0.91 -1.80
C SER A 230 11.15 2.35 -1.35
N ALA A 231 10.59 3.20 -2.21
CA ALA A 231 10.29 4.60 -1.89
C ALA A 231 9.11 5.12 -2.71
N THR A 232 8.38 6.07 -2.15
CA THR A 232 7.38 6.86 -2.87
C THR A 232 7.86 8.31 -2.93
N VAL A 233 8.02 8.83 -4.15
CA VAL A 233 8.36 10.24 -4.40
C VAL A 233 7.07 11.00 -4.65
N THR A 234 6.78 12.00 -3.80
CA THR A 234 5.57 12.83 -3.88
C THR A 234 5.88 14.25 -4.39
N GLY A 235 4.84 15.07 -4.58
CA GLY A 235 4.98 16.45 -5.04
C GLY A 235 5.40 16.55 -6.51
N LEU A 236 5.05 15.54 -7.31
CA LEU A 236 5.26 15.53 -8.75
C LEU A 236 4.13 16.31 -9.44
N ALA A 237 4.43 16.91 -10.58
CA ALA A 237 3.41 17.45 -11.46
C ALA A 237 2.75 16.32 -12.24
N ALA A 238 1.45 16.44 -12.51
CA ALA A 238 0.69 15.47 -13.29
C ALA A 238 1.12 15.45 -14.77
N SER A 239 0.80 14.36 -15.47
CA SER A 239 1.11 14.14 -16.90
C SER A 239 2.59 14.34 -17.28
N THR A 240 3.50 14.26 -16.32
CA THR A 240 4.90 14.65 -16.45
C THR A 240 5.80 13.43 -16.31
N SER A 241 6.75 13.27 -17.23
CA SER A 241 7.76 12.21 -17.16
C SER A 241 8.92 12.65 -16.29
N TYR A 242 9.29 11.80 -15.34
CA TYR A 242 10.44 11.97 -14.45
C TYR A 242 11.40 10.80 -14.63
N SER A 243 12.70 11.08 -14.55
CA SER A 243 13.75 10.06 -14.53
C SER A 243 14.14 9.74 -13.09
N PHE A 244 14.10 8.47 -12.71
CA PHE A 244 14.45 8.00 -11.38
C PHE A 244 15.66 7.08 -11.39
N GLN A 245 16.53 7.28 -10.40
CA GLN A 245 17.73 6.48 -10.15
C GLN A 245 17.89 6.26 -8.65
N VAL A 246 18.55 5.18 -8.25
CA VAL A 246 18.81 4.88 -6.84
C VAL A 246 20.29 4.55 -6.64
N THR A 247 20.85 4.97 -5.51
CA THR A 247 22.17 4.53 -5.02
C THR A 247 21.99 3.77 -3.72
N ALA A 248 22.94 2.88 -3.42
CA ALA A 248 23.08 2.27 -2.11
C ALA A 248 24.11 3.04 -1.29
N THR A 249 23.90 3.16 0.01
CA THR A 249 24.76 3.90 0.94
C THR A 249 25.15 3.03 2.11
N ASN A 250 26.37 3.20 2.60
CA ASN A 250 26.80 2.71 3.91
C ASN A 250 27.84 3.67 4.53
N ALA A 251 28.50 3.26 5.60
CA ALA A 251 29.53 4.05 6.26
C ALA A 251 30.77 4.35 5.37
N ALA A 252 31.00 3.57 4.32
CA ALA A 252 32.08 3.77 3.36
C ALA A 252 31.79 4.83 2.30
N GLY A 253 30.50 5.08 2.05
CA GLY A 253 30.06 6.05 1.06
C GLY A 253 28.85 5.59 0.26
N GLU A 254 28.66 6.25 -0.88
CA GLU A 254 27.52 6.09 -1.76
C GLU A 254 27.94 5.44 -3.08
N SER A 255 27.19 4.43 -3.52
CA SER A 255 27.41 3.71 -4.76
C SER A 255 27.25 4.62 -5.98
N VAL A 256 27.68 4.13 -7.15
CA VAL A 256 27.21 4.71 -8.42
C VAL A 256 25.69 4.53 -8.55
N LYS A 257 25.04 5.44 -9.28
CA LYS A 257 23.59 5.39 -9.54
C LYS A 257 23.23 4.14 -10.35
N SER A 258 22.06 3.58 -10.08
CA SER A 258 21.43 2.53 -10.89
C SER A 258 21.20 2.98 -12.34
N ALA A 259 20.82 2.02 -13.20
CA ALA A 259 20.15 2.36 -14.45
C ALA A 259 18.91 3.24 -14.16
N ALA A 260 18.68 4.23 -15.01
CA ALA A 260 17.52 5.11 -14.87
C ALA A 260 16.24 4.39 -15.30
N VAL A 261 15.15 4.64 -14.59
CA VAL A 261 13.81 4.30 -15.03
C VAL A 261 12.99 5.56 -15.21
N THR A 262 12.17 5.58 -16.24
CA THR A 262 11.24 6.70 -16.48
C THR A 262 9.90 6.35 -15.87
N ALA A 263 9.36 7.23 -15.02
CA ALA A 263 7.98 7.16 -14.58
C ALA A 263 7.23 8.37 -15.13
N ARG A 264 6.05 8.15 -15.72
CA ARG A 264 5.14 9.23 -16.09
C ARG A 264 4.02 9.29 -15.07
N THR A 265 3.86 10.43 -14.42
CA THR A 265 2.69 10.67 -13.56
C THR A 265 1.43 10.66 -14.41
N THR A 266 0.35 10.16 -13.83
CA THR A 266 -0.94 10.17 -14.50
C THR A 266 -1.45 11.61 -14.63
N ALA A 267 -2.47 11.83 -15.45
CA ALA A 267 -3.15 13.12 -15.51
C ALA A 267 -3.70 13.51 -14.12
N PRO A 268 -3.89 14.81 -13.82
CA PRO A 268 -4.53 15.20 -12.56
C PRO A 268 -5.85 14.44 -12.43
N ASP A 269 -6.17 13.98 -11.22
CA ASP A 269 -7.50 13.46 -10.93
C ASP A 269 -8.45 14.66 -11.01
N ASP A 270 -8.88 15.01 -12.22
CA ASP A 270 -9.82 16.09 -12.50
C ASP A 270 -11.25 15.71 -12.06
N GLY A 271 -11.42 14.60 -11.32
CA GLY A 271 -12.73 14.00 -11.08
C GLY A 271 -13.46 13.63 -12.38
N GLY A 272 -12.77 13.64 -13.52
CA GLY A 272 -13.35 13.53 -14.85
C GLY A 272 -12.35 13.03 -15.89
N ASN A 273 -12.28 11.72 -16.04
CA ASN A 273 -12.24 11.00 -17.34
C ASN A 273 -12.18 9.49 -17.08
N GLN A 274 -13.28 8.95 -16.57
CA GLN A 274 -13.70 7.57 -16.84
C GLN A 274 -14.90 7.67 -17.79
N GLY A 275 -14.60 8.06 -19.04
CA GLY A 275 -15.54 8.21 -20.16
C GLY A 275 -16.89 8.88 -19.85
N ASP A 276 -16.96 10.16 -19.49
CA ASP A 276 -18.24 10.89 -19.35
C ASP A 276 -19.23 10.43 -18.24
N LEU A 277 -18.82 9.58 -17.29
CA LEU A 277 -19.70 9.22 -16.17
C LEU A 277 -20.01 10.42 -15.26
N PRO A 278 -21.26 10.61 -14.81
CA PRO A 278 -21.59 11.64 -13.84
C PRO A 278 -20.86 11.37 -12.51
N LYS A 279 -20.55 12.45 -11.78
CA LYS A 279 -19.92 12.40 -10.45
C LYS A 279 -20.65 11.42 -9.52
N HIS A 280 -21.97 11.50 -9.55
CA HIS A 280 -22.86 10.60 -8.85
C HIS A 280 -23.62 9.73 -9.85
N ALA A 281 -23.64 8.42 -9.62
CA ALA A 281 -24.16 7.46 -10.58
C ALA A 281 -25.08 6.44 -9.92
N VAL A 282 -26.08 6.00 -10.67
CA VAL A 282 -26.86 4.81 -10.36
C VAL A 282 -26.48 3.67 -11.30
N THR A 283 -26.06 2.54 -10.72
CA THR A 283 -25.82 1.30 -11.46
C THR A 283 -27.03 0.38 -11.39
N GLY A 284 -27.45 -0.22 -12.50
CA GLY A 284 -28.55 -1.19 -12.53
C GLY A 284 -28.17 -2.45 -13.28
N TYR A 285 -28.41 -3.61 -12.68
CA TYR A 285 -28.27 -4.88 -13.39
C TYR A 285 -29.44 -5.07 -14.35
N TRP A 286 -29.16 -5.35 -15.63
CA TRP A 286 -30.13 -5.74 -16.64
C TRP A 286 -30.00 -7.24 -16.91
N GLN A 287 -31.10 -7.97 -16.80
CA GLN A 287 -31.09 -9.43 -16.87
C GLN A 287 -31.14 -9.92 -18.32
N ASN A 288 -30.10 -10.62 -18.75
CA ASN A 288 -30.04 -11.39 -20.00
C ASN A 288 -30.77 -12.74 -19.88
N PHE A 289 -31.82 -12.80 -19.08
CA PHE A 289 -32.61 -14.00 -18.81
C PHE A 289 -33.94 -13.63 -18.18
N ASN A 290 -34.90 -14.56 -18.23
CA ASN A 290 -36.20 -14.40 -17.59
C ASN A 290 -36.28 -15.22 -16.29
N ASN A 291 -36.47 -14.51 -15.16
CA ASN A 291 -36.68 -15.10 -13.82
C ASN A 291 -38.06 -14.77 -13.23
N GLY A 292 -39.01 -14.29 -14.06
CA GLY A 292 -40.34 -13.85 -13.62
C GLY A 292 -40.48 -12.36 -13.33
N ALA A 293 -39.38 -11.60 -13.33
CA ALA A 293 -39.44 -10.13 -13.38
C ALA A 293 -39.91 -9.64 -14.77
N THR A 294 -40.28 -8.36 -14.86
CA THR A 294 -40.55 -7.69 -16.13
C THR A 294 -39.35 -7.83 -17.08
N VAL A 295 -39.55 -8.53 -18.19
CA VAL A 295 -38.59 -8.61 -19.29
C VAL A 295 -38.42 -7.22 -19.90
N GLN A 296 -37.18 -6.83 -20.17
CA GLN A 296 -36.84 -5.51 -20.74
C GLN A 296 -35.85 -5.68 -21.89
N LYS A 297 -35.96 -4.85 -22.93
CA LYS A 297 -34.84 -4.54 -23.81
C LYS A 297 -33.92 -3.54 -23.13
N ILE A 298 -32.72 -3.31 -23.69
CA ILE A 298 -31.81 -2.28 -23.17
C ILE A 298 -32.41 -0.89 -23.33
N SER A 299 -33.17 -0.65 -24.41
CA SER A 299 -33.91 0.61 -24.62
C SER A 299 -34.97 0.91 -23.56
N ASP A 300 -35.53 -0.11 -22.90
CA ASP A 300 -36.57 0.04 -21.87
C ASP A 300 -36.02 0.45 -20.49
N VAL A 301 -34.71 0.37 -20.29
CA VAL A 301 -34.09 0.70 -18.99
C VAL A 301 -34.32 2.18 -18.66
N PRO A 302 -34.77 2.55 -17.45
CA PRO A 302 -35.00 3.94 -17.07
C PRO A 302 -33.78 4.85 -17.25
N ALA A 303 -34.01 6.14 -17.54
CA ALA A 303 -32.94 7.12 -17.73
C ALA A 303 -32.13 7.42 -16.46
N ALA A 304 -32.68 7.10 -15.29
CA ALA A 304 -32.04 7.22 -13.98
C ALA A 304 -30.82 6.29 -13.82
N TYR A 305 -30.66 5.28 -14.67
CA TYR A 305 -29.49 4.39 -14.63
C TYR A 305 -28.38 4.92 -15.52
N ASP A 306 -27.24 5.24 -14.90
CA ASP A 306 -26.05 5.76 -15.58
C ASP A 306 -25.11 4.64 -16.04
N ILE A 307 -25.09 3.54 -15.30
CA ILE A 307 -24.38 2.31 -15.65
C ILE A 307 -25.38 1.17 -15.71
N ILE A 308 -25.43 0.47 -16.85
CA ILE A 308 -26.25 -0.71 -17.08
C ILE A 308 -25.30 -1.92 -17.12
N ALA A 309 -25.36 -2.76 -16.08
CA ALA A 309 -24.56 -3.98 -16.00
C ALA A 309 -25.36 -5.16 -16.59
N VAL A 310 -24.91 -5.67 -17.74
CA VAL A 310 -25.56 -6.79 -18.44
C VAL A 310 -25.23 -8.10 -17.72
N ALA A 311 -26.25 -8.73 -17.15
CA ALA A 311 -26.15 -9.91 -16.30
C ALA A 311 -26.59 -11.17 -17.06
N PHE A 312 -25.71 -12.11 -17.43
CA PHE A 312 -24.27 -12.15 -17.21
C PHE A 312 -23.56 -12.72 -18.46
N ALA A 313 -22.24 -12.62 -18.50
CA ALA A 313 -21.42 -13.49 -19.34
C ALA A 313 -21.37 -14.92 -18.77
N ASP A 314 -21.33 -15.90 -19.66
CA ASP A 314 -21.24 -17.32 -19.35
C ASP A 314 -19.79 -17.78 -19.23
N ALA A 315 -19.52 -18.70 -18.30
CA ALA A 315 -18.26 -19.45 -18.29
C ALA A 315 -18.18 -20.38 -19.51
N THR A 316 -16.96 -20.62 -20.01
CA THR A 316 -16.71 -21.60 -21.07
C THR A 316 -15.97 -22.82 -20.53
N THR A 317 -15.76 -23.83 -21.38
CA THR A 317 -14.90 -24.99 -21.05
C THR A 317 -13.43 -24.62 -20.90
N THR A 318 -13.01 -23.45 -21.40
CA THR A 318 -11.65 -22.93 -21.26
C THR A 318 -11.54 -22.18 -19.92
N PRO A 319 -10.65 -22.60 -19.00
CA PRO A 319 -10.53 -21.95 -17.69
C PRO A 319 -10.28 -20.45 -17.78
N GLY A 320 -11.08 -19.68 -17.03
CA GLY A 320 -11.07 -18.21 -16.99
C GLY A 320 -11.74 -17.53 -18.18
N ALA A 321 -12.01 -18.22 -19.30
CA ALA A 321 -12.63 -17.59 -20.46
C ALA A 321 -14.15 -17.48 -20.32
N VAL A 322 -14.69 -16.38 -20.84
CA VAL A 322 -16.12 -16.08 -20.88
C VAL A 322 -16.66 -16.01 -22.30
N ALA A 323 -17.97 -16.16 -22.44
CA ALA A 323 -18.72 -15.84 -23.66
C ALA A 323 -20.00 -15.08 -23.29
N PHE A 324 -20.61 -14.38 -24.24
CA PHE A 324 -21.91 -13.76 -24.03
C PHE A 324 -22.87 -14.16 -25.15
N ASN A 325 -24.00 -14.72 -24.76
CA ASN A 325 -25.08 -15.12 -25.65
C ASN A 325 -26.36 -14.40 -25.23
N LEU A 326 -26.87 -13.50 -26.06
CA LEU A 326 -28.14 -12.83 -25.79
C LEU A 326 -29.27 -13.88 -25.72
N ASP A 327 -30.06 -13.90 -24.63
CA ASP A 327 -31.21 -14.81 -24.47
C ASP A 327 -32.40 -14.34 -25.33
N SER A 328 -32.24 -14.39 -26.65
CA SER A 328 -33.25 -13.91 -27.60
C SER A 328 -34.59 -14.59 -27.38
N ALA A 329 -34.59 -15.88 -27.02
CA ALA A 329 -35.81 -16.65 -26.80
C ALA A 329 -36.54 -16.24 -25.51
N GLY A 330 -35.83 -16.21 -24.37
CA GLY A 330 -36.41 -15.82 -23.09
C GLY A 330 -36.77 -14.34 -23.00
N LEU A 331 -36.15 -13.50 -23.84
CA LEU A 331 -36.40 -12.06 -23.95
C LEU A 331 -37.38 -11.69 -25.08
N GLY A 332 -38.25 -12.62 -25.50
CA GLY A 332 -39.38 -12.32 -26.40
C GLY A 332 -38.97 -11.99 -27.84
N GLY A 333 -37.92 -12.65 -28.35
CA GLY A 333 -37.42 -12.45 -29.72
C GLY A 333 -36.47 -11.26 -29.88
N TYR A 334 -35.90 -10.75 -28.78
CA TYR A 334 -34.95 -9.64 -28.81
C TYR A 334 -33.66 -10.04 -29.53
N THR A 335 -33.40 -9.45 -30.70
CA THR A 335 -32.29 -9.84 -31.56
C THR A 335 -30.97 -9.18 -31.16
N VAL A 336 -29.85 -9.82 -31.51
CA VAL A 336 -28.50 -9.28 -31.28
C VAL A 336 -28.30 -7.92 -31.95
N ASP A 337 -28.80 -7.73 -33.17
CA ASP A 337 -28.69 -6.46 -33.89
C ASP A 337 -29.41 -5.33 -33.15
N GLN A 338 -30.63 -5.60 -32.65
CA GLN A 338 -31.37 -4.62 -31.86
C GLN A 338 -30.67 -4.37 -30.51
N PHE A 339 -30.15 -5.42 -29.87
CA PHE A 339 -29.37 -5.27 -28.64
C PHE A 339 -28.18 -4.33 -28.82
N LYS A 340 -27.35 -4.56 -29.83
CA LYS A 340 -26.21 -3.68 -30.13
C LYS A 340 -26.67 -2.26 -30.48
N ALA A 341 -27.80 -2.09 -31.18
CA ALA A 341 -28.36 -0.77 -31.46
C ALA A 341 -28.81 -0.03 -30.21
N ASP A 342 -29.48 -0.74 -29.28
CA ASP A 342 -29.94 -0.18 -28.02
C ASP A 342 -28.77 0.19 -27.10
N VAL A 343 -27.70 -0.63 -27.07
CA VAL A 343 -26.43 -0.30 -26.36
C VAL A 343 -25.86 1.01 -26.87
N ARG A 344 -25.71 1.17 -28.21
CA ARG A 344 -25.23 2.41 -28.81
C ARG A 344 -26.14 3.60 -28.49
N ALA A 345 -27.46 3.41 -28.48
CA ALA A 345 -28.39 4.47 -28.14
C ALA A 345 -28.26 4.93 -26.68
N LYS A 346 -28.03 4.00 -25.75
CA LYS A 346 -27.74 4.32 -24.35
C LYS A 346 -26.42 5.08 -24.20
N GLN A 347 -25.38 4.66 -24.91
CA GLN A 347 -24.09 5.36 -24.94
C GLN A 347 -24.20 6.77 -25.51
N ALA A 348 -24.95 6.95 -26.61
CA ALA A 348 -25.23 8.26 -27.18
C ALA A 348 -26.02 9.18 -26.22
N ALA A 349 -26.75 8.60 -25.26
CA ALA A 349 -27.44 9.31 -24.19
C ALA A 349 -26.57 9.49 -22.92
N GLY A 350 -25.25 9.26 -23.01
CA GLY A 350 -24.29 9.43 -21.91
C GLY A 350 -24.27 8.28 -20.90
N LYS A 351 -24.91 7.14 -21.20
CA LYS A 351 -24.97 5.99 -20.30
C LYS A 351 -23.85 5.01 -20.61
N LYS A 352 -23.45 4.21 -19.63
CA LYS A 352 -22.49 3.13 -19.81
C LYS A 352 -23.17 1.78 -19.80
N VAL A 353 -22.77 0.91 -20.71
CA VAL A 353 -23.22 -0.47 -20.73
C VAL A 353 -22.00 -1.38 -20.58
N ILE A 354 -21.96 -2.13 -19.49
CA ILE A 354 -20.84 -3.02 -19.14
C ILE A 354 -21.32 -4.46 -19.10
N ILE A 355 -20.42 -5.41 -19.35
CA ILE A 355 -20.71 -6.84 -19.19
C ILE A 355 -20.38 -7.29 -17.77
N SER A 356 -21.32 -7.90 -17.06
CA SER A 356 -21.05 -8.49 -15.75
C SER A 356 -20.64 -9.96 -15.89
N VAL A 357 -19.60 -10.35 -15.15
CA VAL A 357 -19.13 -11.74 -15.09
C VAL A 357 -19.35 -12.29 -13.69
N GLY A 358 -20.14 -13.35 -13.60
CA GLY A 358 -20.40 -14.07 -12.36
C GLY A 358 -21.87 -14.37 -12.15
N GLY A 359 -22.46 -13.78 -11.11
CA GLY A 359 -23.81 -14.08 -10.62
C GLY A 359 -23.87 -15.37 -9.80
N GLU A 360 -25.00 -15.60 -9.12
CA GLU A 360 -25.22 -16.71 -8.19
C GLU A 360 -24.87 -18.10 -8.78
N LYS A 361 -25.07 -18.29 -10.10
CA LYS A 361 -24.80 -19.54 -10.83
C LYS A 361 -23.53 -19.50 -11.69
N GLY A 362 -22.79 -18.40 -11.66
CA GLY A 362 -21.54 -18.23 -12.38
C GLY A 362 -20.48 -19.23 -11.92
N THR A 363 -19.71 -19.78 -12.86
CA THR A 363 -18.66 -20.77 -12.59
C THR A 363 -17.28 -20.35 -13.10
N VAL A 364 -17.14 -19.08 -13.51
CA VAL A 364 -15.86 -18.54 -13.96
C VAL A 364 -14.86 -18.61 -12.81
N SER A 365 -13.65 -19.10 -13.10
CA SER A 365 -12.56 -19.20 -12.12
C SER A 365 -11.28 -18.62 -12.71
N VAL A 366 -10.72 -17.61 -12.04
CA VAL A 366 -9.46 -16.95 -12.42
C VAL A 366 -8.44 -17.19 -11.32
N ASN A 367 -7.69 -18.29 -11.42
CA ASN A 367 -6.82 -18.80 -10.36
C ASN A 367 -5.43 -19.27 -10.85
N SER A 368 -5.06 -18.86 -12.05
CA SER A 368 -3.75 -19.11 -12.66
C SER A 368 -3.43 -18.04 -13.69
N SER A 369 -2.15 -17.87 -14.05
CA SER A 369 -1.75 -16.92 -15.10
C SER A 369 -2.40 -17.20 -16.45
N ALA A 370 -2.61 -18.48 -16.79
CA ALA A 370 -3.31 -18.89 -18.01
C ALA A 370 -4.80 -18.48 -17.97
N SER A 371 -5.51 -18.79 -16.87
CA SER A 371 -6.92 -18.38 -16.72
C SER A 371 -7.09 -16.85 -16.68
N ALA A 372 -6.14 -16.11 -16.08
CA ALA A 372 -6.13 -14.65 -16.11
C ALA A 372 -5.98 -14.08 -17.54
N THR A 373 -5.10 -14.68 -18.34
CA THR A 373 -4.93 -14.31 -19.75
C THR A 373 -6.17 -14.62 -20.58
N ASN A 374 -6.77 -15.80 -20.37
CA ASN A 374 -7.99 -16.21 -21.03
C ASN A 374 -9.17 -15.29 -20.69
N PHE A 375 -9.30 -14.92 -19.42
CA PHE A 375 -10.29 -13.96 -18.95
C PHE A 375 -10.14 -12.62 -19.67
N ALA A 376 -8.95 -12.01 -19.61
CA ALA A 376 -8.70 -10.72 -20.24
C ALA A 376 -8.96 -10.73 -21.75
N ASN A 377 -8.54 -11.79 -22.46
CA ASN A 377 -8.76 -11.91 -23.91
C ASN A 377 -10.23 -12.07 -24.27
N SER A 378 -10.94 -12.95 -23.56
CA SER A 378 -12.34 -13.26 -23.87
C SER A 378 -13.30 -12.14 -23.48
N VAL A 379 -13.11 -11.51 -22.31
CA VAL A 379 -13.88 -10.32 -21.90
C VAL A 379 -13.67 -9.19 -22.91
N TYR A 380 -12.42 -8.92 -23.31
CA TYR A 380 -12.15 -7.90 -24.33
C TYR A 380 -12.83 -8.22 -25.67
N SER A 381 -12.83 -9.49 -26.09
CA SER A 381 -13.53 -9.92 -27.30
C SER A 381 -15.04 -9.68 -27.22
N VAL A 382 -15.66 -9.98 -26.07
CA VAL A 382 -17.09 -9.70 -25.83
C VAL A 382 -17.36 -8.20 -25.84
N MET A 383 -16.49 -7.39 -25.22
CA MET A 383 -16.62 -5.94 -25.23
C MET A 383 -16.59 -5.38 -26.65
N GLN A 384 -15.64 -5.83 -27.49
CA GLN A 384 -15.53 -5.38 -28.88
C GLN A 384 -16.74 -5.81 -29.74
N GLU A 385 -17.23 -7.03 -29.54
CA GLU A 385 -18.34 -7.58 -30.33
C GLU A 385 -19.66 -6.84 -30.07
N TYR A 386 -19.94 -6.52 -28.81
CA TYR A 386 -21.21 -5.92 -28.38
C TYR A 386 -21.14 -4.42 -28.12
N GLY A 387 -19.94 -3.85 -28.15
CA GLY A 387 -19.70 -2.43 -27.89
C GLY A 387 -19.83 -2.07 -26.41
N PHE A 388 -19.43 -2.94 -25.47
CA PHE A 388 -19.49 -2.62 -24.04
C PHE A 388 -18.36 -1.67 -23.63
N ASP A 389 -18.66 -0.76 -22.71
CA ASP A 389 -17.73 0.23 -22.16
C ASP A 389 -16.74 -0.37 -21.15
N GLY A 390 -16.95 -1.61 -20.73
CA GLY A 390 -16.20 -2.18 -19.62
C GLY A 390 -16.77 -3.48 -19.06
N VAL A 391 -16.33 -3.82 -17.86
CA VAL A 391 -16.66 -5.07 -17.17
C VAL A 391 -17.04 -4.84 -15.71
N ASP A 392 -17.98 -5.63 -15.23
CA ASP A 392 -18.32 -5.79 -13.83
C ASP A 392 -17.87 -7.16 -13.30
N ILE A 393 -17.26 -7.20 -12.12
CA ILE A 393 -16.78 -8.43 -11.47
C ILE A 393 -17.74 -8.81 -10.33
N ASP A 394 -18.52 -9.87 -10.56
CA ASP A 394 -19.57 -10.38 -9.67
C ASP A 394 -19.42 -11.89 -9.41
N LEU A 395 -18.17 -12.37 -9.29
CA LEU A 395 -17.85 -13.77 -9.00
C LEU A 395 -18.14 -14.12 -7.53
N GLU A 396 -19.18 -14.91 -7.30
CA GLU A 396 -19.59 -15.34 -5.96
C GLU A 396 -19.04 -16.73 -5.56
N ASN A 397 -18.34 -17.40 -6.47
CA ASN A 397 -17.70 -18.71 -6.26
C ASN A 397 -16.23 -18.62 -5.79
N GLY A 398 -15.80 -17.43 -5.35
CA GLY A 398 -14.46 -17.16 -4.82
C GLY A 398 -13.56 -16.37 -5.77
N LEU A 399 -12.74 -15.48 -5.19
CA LEU A 399 -11.88 -14.56 -5.93
C LEU A 399 -10.43 -14.70 -5.48
N ASN A 400 -9.53 -15.04 -6.42
CA ASN A 400 -8.09 -15.05 -6.15
C ASN A 400 -7.48 -13.67 -6.49
N PRO A 401 -7.01 -12.88 -5.50
CA PRO A 401 -6.59 -11.51 -5.76
C PRO A 401 -5.36 -11.41 -6.64
N THR A 402 -4.43 -12.37 -6.59
CA THR A 402 -3.23 -12.37 -7.43
C THR A 402 -3.60 -12.45 -8.91
N TYR A 403 -4.40 -13.46 -9.28
CA TYR A 403 -4.70 -13.72 -10.68
C TYR A 403 -5.81 -12.82 -11.23
N MET A 404 -6.76 -12.40 -10.40
CA MET A 404 -7.75 -11.40 -10.84
C MET A 404 -7.07 -10.05 -11.08
N THR A 405 -6.14 -9.62 -10.21
CA THR A 405 -5.35 -8.40 -10.48
C THR A 405 -4.62 -8.52 -11.81
N GLN A 406 -3.94 -9.63 -12.07
CA GLN A 406 -3.26 -9.87 -13.35
C GLN A 406 -4.24 -9.76 -14.54
N ALA A 407 -5.41 -10.38 -14.43
CA ALA A 407 -6.42 -10.38 -15.49
C ALA A 407 -6.96 -8.98 -15.78
N LEU A 408 -7.34 -8.22 -14.74
CA LEU A 408 -7.88 -6.87 -14.88
C LEU A 408 -6.86 -5.88 -15.44
N ARG A 409 -5.59 -6.00 -15.04
CA ARG A 409 -4.50 -5.21 -15.63
C ARG A 409 -4.29 -5.53 -17.11
N ALA A 410 -4.31 -6.81 -17.47
CA ALA A 410 -4.19 -7.24 -18.87
C ALA A 410 -5.38 -6.78 -19.72
N LEU A 411 -6.59 -6.77 -19.16
CA LEU A 411 -7.79 -6.27 -19.81
C LEU A 411 -7.73 -4.75 -20.00
N SER A 412 -7.40 -4.00 -18.95
CA SER A 412 -7.26 -2.54 -19.02
C SER A 412 -6.19 -2.11 -20.03
N ALA A 413 -5.07 -2.84 -20.13
CA ALA A 413 -4.05 -2.58 -21.15
C ALA A 413 -4.57 -2.74 -22.60
N LYS A 414 -5.62 -3.54 -22.83
CA LYS A 414 -6.27 -3.71 -24.14
C LYS A 414 -7.34 -2.66 -24.38
N ALA A 415 -8.18 -2.40 -23.38
CA ALA A 415 -9.34 -1.52 -23.48
C ALA A 415 -8.99 -0.03 -23.37
N GLY A 416 -7.85 0.30 -22.75
CA GLY A 416 -7.42 1.68 -22.53
C GLY A 416 -8.01 2.28 -21.24
N PRO A 417 -7.68 3.55 -20.96
CA PRO A 417 -8.02 4.23 -19.71
C PRO A 417 -9.50 4.56 -19.54
N ASP A 418 -10.28 4.59 -20.63
CA ASP A 418 -11.72 4.89 -20.60
C ASP A 418 -12.57 3.68 -20.18
N MET A 419 -11.95 2.52 -19.96
CA MET A 419 -12.65 1.30 -19.55
C MET A 419 -13.35 1.49 -18.20
N ILE A 420 -14.63 1.16 -18.15
CA ILE A 420 -15.39 1.11 -16.91
C ILE A 420 -15.11 -0.22 -16.20
N LEU A 421 -14.63 -0.15 -14.96
CA LEU A 421 -14.39 -1.33 -14.13
C LEU A 421 -15.19 -1.23 -12.85
N THR A 422 -16.20 -2.10 -12.69
CA THR A 422 -16.96 -2.21 -11.45
C THR A 422 -16.77 -3.56 -10.80
N MET A 423 -17.08 -3.64 -9.50
CA MET A 423 -17.12 -4.90 -8.77
C MET A 423 -18.35 -4.92 -7.87
N ALA A 424 -18.99 -6.07 -7.72
CA ALA A 424 -20.14 -6.27 -6.84
C ALA A 424 -19.89 -7.39 -5.80
N PRO A 425 -18.89 -7.22 -4.92
CA PRO A 425 -18.62 -8.20 -3.87
C PRO A 425 -19.82 -8.40 -2.94
N GLN A 426 -19.92 -9.59 -2.35
CA GLN A 426 -20.77 -9.78 -1.18
C GLN A 426 -20.14 -9.09 0.04
N THR A 427 -20.94 -8.83 1.06
CA THR A 427 -20.45 -8.19 2.31
C THR A 427 -19.24 -8.89 2.94
N ILE A 428 -19.18 -10.23 2.88
CA ILE A 428 -18.07 -11.02 3.44
C ILE A 428 -16.72 -10.72 2.79
N ASP A 429 -16.72 -10.29 1.52
CA ASP A 429 -15.49 -10.09 0.75
C ASP A 429 -14.80 -8.74 1.03
N MET A 430 -15.49 -7.85 1.77
CA MET A 430 -15.06 -6.47 2.03
C MET A 430 -14.94 -6.13 3.52
N GLN A 431 -15.07 -7.12 4.43
CA GLN A 431 -14.97 -6.90 5.89
C GLN A 431 -13.58 -6.42 6.36
N SER A 432 -12.54 -6.61 5.56
CA SER A 432 -11.20 -6.06 5.80
C SER A 432 -10.41 -5.98 4.50
N THR A 433 -9.33 -5.18 4.46
CA THR A 433 -8.44 -5.05 3.30
C THR A 433 -7.81 -6.38 2.86
N GLN A 434 -7.86 -7.41 3.70
CA GLN A 434 -7.37 -8.76 3.40
C GLN A 434 -8.37 -9.63 2.64
N GLY A 435 -9.63 -9.19 2.50
CA GLY A 435 -10.64 -9.90 1.70
C GLY A 435 -10.24 -9.94 0.22
N GLY A 436 -10.56 -11.03 -0.48
CA GLY A 436 -10.11 -11.25 -1.85
C GLY A 436 -10.49 -10.10 -2.78
N TYR A 437 -11.75 -9.68 -2.75
CA TYR A 437 -12.22 -8.52 -3.52
C TYR A 437 -11.58 -7.22 -3.06
N PHE A 438 -11.50 -6.97 -1.75
CA PHE A 438 -10.97 -5.70 -1.26
C PHE A 438 -9.48 -5.55 -1.64
N GLN A 439 -8.68 -6.61 -1.50
CA GLN A 439 -7.31 -6.64 -1.95
C GLN A 439 -7.20 -6.39 -3.47
N THR A 440 -8.06 -7.01 -4.28
CA THR A 440 -8.09 -6.75 -5.72
C THR A 440 -8.45 -5.30 -6.03
N ALA A 441 -9.50 -4.76 -5.41
CA ALA A 441 -9.94 -3.38 -5.59
C ALA A 441 -8.81 -2.37 -5.27
N LEU A 442 -8.06 -2.61 -4.19
CA LEU A 442 -6.87 -1.80 -3.86
C LEU A 442 -5.73 -1.98 -4.87
N ASN A 443 -5.49 -3.21 -5.32
CA ASN A 443 -4.44 -3.51 -6.30
C ASN A 443 -4.71 -2.90 -7.68
N VAL A 444 -5.97 -2.65 -8.04
CA VAL A 444 -6.39 -2.04 -9.32
C VAL A 444 -7.06 -0.68 -9.13
N LYS A 445 -6.80 -0.03 -7.99
CA LYS A 445 -7.49 1.20 -7.59
C LYS A 445 -7.43 2.31 -8.64
N ASP A 446 -6.31 2.47 -9.34
CA ASP A 446 -6.12 3.49 -10.39
C ASP A 446 -6.95 3.26 -11.67
N ILE A 447 -7.47 2.05 -11.89
CA ILE A 447 -8.35 1.71 -13.03
C ILE A 447 -9.77 1.34 -12.58
N LEU A 448 -10.05 1.35 -11.28
CA LEU A 448 -11.34 1.00 -10.70
C LEU A 448 -12.31 2.19 -10.77
N THR A 449 -13.51 1.95 -11.31
CA THR A 449 -14.60 2.92 -11.33
C THR A 449 -15.34 2.94 -10.00
N VAL A 450 -15.96 1.83 -9.62
CA VAL A 450 -16.75 1.75 -8.37
C VAL A 450 -16.91 0.31 -7.88
N VAL A 451 -16.81 0.13 -6.58
CA VAL A 451 -17.26 -1.08 -5.87
C VAL A 451 -18.68 -0.86 -5.39
N ASN A 452 -19.61 -1.56 -6.01
CA ASN A 452 -21.02 -1.59 -5.67
C ASN A 452 -21.31 -2.83 -4.81
N MET A 453 -20.81 -2.83 -3.57
CA MET A 453 -20.98 -4.00 -2.69
C MET A 453 -22.46 -4.35 -2.51
N GLN A 454 -22.77 -5.64 -2.48
CA GLN A 454 -24.13 -6.15 -2.28
C GLN A 454 -24.50 -6.11 -0.78
N TYR A 455 -25.27 -5.10 -0.34
CA TYR A 455 -25.70 -4.94 1.06
C TYR A 455 -26.97 -5.75 1.39
N TYR A 456 -27.10 -6.94 0.83
CA TYR A 456 -28.27 -7.81 0.92
C TYR A 456 -27.89 -9.27 0.83
N ASN A 457 -28.87 -10.18 1.02
CA ASN A 457 -28.64 -11.62 1.16
C ASN A 457 -27.51 -11.96 2.17
N SER A 458 -27.35 -11.10 3.18
CA SER A 458 -26.26 -11.15 4.13
C SER A 458 -26.77 -11.41 5.53
N GLY A 459 -25.96 -12.10 6.33
CA GLY A 459 -26.13 -12.14 7.77
C GLY A 459 -25.85 -10.78 8.41
N THR A 460 -25.61 -10.79 9.71
CA THR A 460 -25.06 -9.61 10.37
C THR A 460 -23.57 -9.46 10.06
N MET A 461 -23.08 -8.22 9.97
CA MET A 461 -21.69 -7.91 9.67
C MET A 461 -21.13 -6.89 10.65
N LEU A 462 -19.81 -6.85 10.81
CA LEU A 462 -19.17 -5.81 11.61
C LEU A 462 -19.05 -4.53 10.80
N GLY A 463 -19.36 -3.38 11.40
CA GLY A 463 -19.00 -2.08 10.83
C GLY A 463 -17.54 -1.71 11.08
N CYS A 464 -17.09 -0.58 10.55
CA CYS A 464 -15.73 -0.08 10.79
C CYS A 464 -15.44 0.23 12.27
N ASP A 465 -16.48 0.40 13.10
CA ASP A 465 -16.37 0.57 14.55
C ASP A 465 -16.32 -0.75 15.34
N GLY A 466 -16.28 -1.89 14.64
CA GLY A 466 -16.24 -3.23 15.23
C GLY A 466 -17.57 -3.71 15.84
N LYS A 467 -18.68 -2.97 15.68
CA LYS A 467 -20.01 -3.39 16.14
C LYS A 467 -20.76 -4.18 15.09
N VAL A 468 -21.70 -5.01 15.52
CA VAL A 468 -22.54 -5.84 14.66
C VAL A 468 -23.74 -5.04 14.14
N TYR A 469 -23.95 -5.05 12.83
CA TYR A 469 -25.09 -4.45 12.15
C TYR A 469 -25.85 -5.51 11.34
N ALA A 470 -27.16 -5.36 11.21
CA ALA A 470 -28.02 -6.26 10.46
C ALA A 470 -28.49 -5.64 9.14
N GLN A 471 -28.50 -6.42 8.06
CA GLN A 471 -29.03 -6.00 6.77
C GLN A 471 -30.44 -5.43 6.87
N GLY A 472 -30.82 -4.57 5.93
CA GLY A 472 -32.14 -3.93 5.95
C GLY A 472 -32.21 -2.65 6.80
N THR A 473 -31.08 -2.09 7.23
CA THR A 473 -31.01 -0.89 8.08
C THR A 473 -30.06 0.16 7.52
N VAL A 474 -30.31 1.44 7.83
CA VAL A 474 -29.41 2.56 7.44
C VAL A 474 -28.01 2.40 8.05
N ASP A 475 -27.93 1.87 9.28
CA ASP A 475 -26.67 1.65 9.97
C ASP A 475 -25.84 0.57 9.28
N PHE A 476 -26.46 -0.48 8.76
CA PHE A 476 -25.75 -1.50 7.98
C PHE A 476 -25.13 -0.93 6.72
N LEU A 477 -25.84 -0.06 5.99
CA LEU A 477 -25.30 0.57 4.79
C LEU A 477 -24.12 1.48 5.12
N THR A 478 -24.30 2.37 6.11
CA THR A 478 -23.32 3.39 6.46
C THR A 478 -22.08 2.82 7.17
N ALA A 479 -22.27 1.88 8.09
CA ALA A 479 -21.18 1.30 8.88
C ALA A 479 -20.29 0.35 8.07
N LEU A 480 -20.83 -0.35 7.07
CA LEU A 480 -20.05 -1.19 6.17
C LEU A 480 -19.40 -0.37 5.04
N ALA A 481 -20.08 0.64 4.49
CA ALA A 481 -19.45 1.57 3.53
C ALA A 481 -18.23 2.28 4.14
N CYS A 482 -18.30 2.60 5.43
CA CYS A 482 -17.17 3.14 6.20
C CYS A 482 -15.91 2.27 6.10
N ILE A 483 -16.03 0.95 6.09
CA ILE A 483 -14.86 0.03 5.99
C ILE A 483 -14.11 0.28 4.69
N GLN A 484 -14.83 0.46 3.58
CA GLN A 484 -14.24 0.72 2.26
C GLN A 484 -13.60 2.12 2.21
N LEU A 485 -14.31 3.12 2.73
CA LEU A 485 -13.90 4.52 2.73
C LEU A 485 -12.70 4.80 3.65
N GLU A 486 -12.59 4.09 4.76
CA GLU A 486 -11.45 4.18 5.69
C GLU A 486 -10.34 3.17 5.37
N GLY A 487 -10.66 2.10 4.64
CA GLY A 487 -9.72 1.06 4.21
C GLY A 487 -8.99 1.33 2.89
N GLY A 488 -9.16 2.52 2.30
CA GLY A 488 -8.28 3.03 1.25
C GLY A 488 -8.91 3.27 -0.12
N LEU A 489 -10.19 2.95 -0.35
CA LEU A 489 -10.89 3.35 -1.58
C LEU A 489 -11.27 4.82 -1.54
N ALA A 490 -11.25 5.48 -2.70
CA ALA A 490 -11.76 6.85 -2.79
C ALA A 490 -13.30 6.85 -2.68
N PRO A 491 -13.94 7.93 -2.20
CA PRO A 491 -15.40 8.02 -2.15
C PRO A 491 -16.08 7.75 -3.49
N SER A 492 -15.49 8.24 -4.57
CA SER A 492 -15.96 8.03 -5.94
C SER A 492 -15.87 6.58 -6.42
N GLN A 493 -15.27 5.70 -5.62
CA GLN A 493 -15.12 4.26 -5.87
C GLN A 493 -15.98 3.40 -4.94
N VAL A 494 -16.89 4.00 -4.16
CA VAL A 494 -17.78 3.28 -3.24
C VAL A 494 -19.24 3.58 -3.59
N GLY A 495 -20.02 2.54 -3.85
CA GLY A 495 -21.45 2.60 -4.12
C GLY A 495 -22.26 1.63 -3.24
N LEU A 496 -23.53 1.96 -3.00
CA LEU A 496 -24.43 1.17 -2.16
C LEU A 496 -25.32 0.25 -3.01
N GLY A 497 -25.02 -1.06 -3.06
CA GLY A 497 -25.80 -2.06 -3.81
C GLY A 497 -26.98 -2.63 -3.03
N LEU A 498 -28.20 -2.46 -3.53
CA LEU A 498 -29.45 -2.83 -2.85
C LEU A 498 -30.42 -3.60 -3.75
N PRO A 499 -31.32 -4.44 -3.19
CA PRO A 499 -32.42 -5.02 -3.95
C PRO A 499 -33.43 -3.93 -4.37
N ALA A 500 -33.85 -3.93 -5.63
CA ALA A 500 -34.82 -2.97 -6.15
C ALA A 500 -36.20 -3.11 -5.50
N SER A 501 -36.54 -4.34 -5.10
CA SER A 501 -37.79 -4.69 -4.42
C SER A 501 -37.58 -5.86 -3.48
N THR A 502 -38.59 -6.15 -2.65
CA THR A 502 -38.60 -7.35 -1.78
C THR A 502 -38.57 -8.67 -2.56
N ARG A 503 -38.84 -8.67 -3.88
CA ARG A 503 -38.77 -9.86 -4.74
C ARG A 503 -37.38 -10.10 -5.31
N ALA A 504 -36.50 -9.10 -5.23
CA ALA A 504 -35.21 -9.15 -5.89
C ALA A 504 -34.12 -9.89 -5.08
N ALA A 505 -34.35 -10.11 -3.78
CA ALA A 505 -33.42 -10.79 -2.89
C ALA A 505 -34.16 -11.57 -1.79
N GLY A 506 -33.51 -12.57 -1.20
CA GLY A 506 -34.04 -13.33 -0.06
C GLY A 506 -34.08 -12.52 1.24
N GLY A 507 -33.27 -11.46 1.35
CA GLY A 507 -33.29 -10.51 2.46
C GLY A 507 -32.45 -9.27 2.19
N GLY A 508 -32.61 -8.22 2.99
CA GLY A 508 -31.82 -6.98 2.90
C GLY A 508 -32.44 -5.84 2.08
N TYR A 509 -33.64 -6.03 1.51
CA TYR A 509 -34.39 -4.92 0.91
C TYR A 509 -34.63 -3.81 1.94
N VAL A 510 -34.52 -2.56 1.48
CA VAL A 510 -34.90 -1.35 2.21
C VAL A 510 -35.72 -0.44 1.33
N ALA A 511 -36.59 0.37 1.92
CA ALA A 511 -37.30 1.43 1.19
C ALA A 511 -36.30 2.44 0.61
N PRO A 512 -36.60 3.09 -0.54
CA PRO A 512 -35.73 4.12 -1.13
C PRO A 512 -35.33 5.24 -0.16
N SER A 513 -36.23 5.63 0.75
CA SER A 513 -35.93 6.63 1.79
C SER A 513 -34.78 6.23 2.72
N VAL A 514 -34.56 4.94 2.95
CA VAL A 514 -33.44 4.43 3.75
C VAL A 514 -32.13 4.52 2.98
N VAL A 515 -32.16 4.25 1.66
CA VAL A 515 -31.00 4.43 0.78
C VAL A 515 -30.60 5.90 0.77
N ASN A 516 -31.56 6.80 0.56
CA ASN A 516 -31.34 8.25 0.54
C ASN A 516 -30.79 8.75 1.89
N ALA A 517 -31.30 8.24 3.01
CA ALA A 517 -30.78 8.55 4.34
C ALA A 517 -29.33 8.09 4.54
N ALA A 518 -28.96 6.90 4.04
CA ALA A 518 -27.57 6.43 4.09
C ALA A 518 -26.63 7.31 3.24
N LEU A 519 -27.06 7.69 2.04
CA LEU A 519 -26.32 8.60 1.16
C LEU A 519 -26.13 9.97 1.82
N ASP A 520 -27.17 10.55 2.41
CA ASP A 520 -27.09 11.81 3.17
C ASP A 520 -26.16 11.69 4.37
N CYS A 521 -26.19 10.56 5.07
CA CYS A 521 -25.35 10.35 6.24
C CYS A 521 -23.87 10.32 5.86
N LEU A 522 -23.53 9.60 4.79
CA LEU A 522 -22.15 9.50 4.31
C LEU A 522 -21.67 10.82 3.69
N THR A 523 -22.50 11.49 2.88
CA THR A 523 -22.06 12.67 2.10
C THR A 523 -22.16 13.98 2.88
N LYS A 524 -23.13 14.12 3.78
CA LYS A 524 -23.50 15.39 4.45
C LYS A 524 -23.67 15.27 5.97
N ALA A 525 -23.46 14.07 6.55
CA ALA A 525 -23.63 13.79 7.98
C ALA A 525 -25.05 14.05 8.54
N THR A 526 -26.06 14.02 7.67
CA THR A 526 -27.49 14.17 7.98
C THR A 526 -28.24 12.84 7.82
N ASN A 527 -29.40 12.66 8.46
CA ASN A 527 -30.22 11.44 8.34
C ASN A 527 -29.51 10.11 8.71
N CYS A 528 -28.44 10.18 9.51
CA CYS A 528 -27.77 9.00 10.07
C CYS A 528 -28.68 8.24 11.05
N GLY A 529 -28.47 6.93 11.16
CA GLY A 529 -29.01 6.13 12.26
C GLY A 529 -28.17 6.26 13.53
N SER A 530 -27.96 5.15 14.23
CA SER A 530 -27.12 5.13 15.42
C SER A 530 -25.62 5.19 15.09
N PHE A 531 -25.24 4.70 13.91
CA PHE A 531 -23.88 4.84 13.39
C PHE A 531 -23.69 6.22 12.75
N LYS A 532 -22.55 6.86 13.04
CA LYS A 532 -22.17 8.14 12.45
C LYS A 532 -20.73 8.07 11.93
N PRO A 533 -20.49 8.25 10.61
CA PRO A 533 -19.15 8.31 10.06
C PRO A 533 -18.30 9.39 10.74
N SER A 534 -16.99 9.14 10.84
CA SER A 534 -16.02 10.05 11.46
C SER A 534 -15.83 11.37 10.67
N ARG A 535 -16.16 11.36 9.37
CA ARG A 535 -16.09 12.48 8.43
C ARG A 535 -17.12 12.30 7.31
N THR A 536 -17.37 13.36 6.55
CA THR A 536 -18.24 13.34 5.36
C THR A 536 -17.46 12.97 4.10
N TYR A 537 -18.15 12.34 3.16
CA TYR A 537 -17.63 11.85 1.89
C TYR A 537 -18.47 12.39 0.73
N PRO A 538 -18.35 13.69 0.40
CA PRO A 538 -19.22 14.35 -0.58
C PRO A 538 -19.15 13.71 -1.95
N ASP A 539 -17.99 13.16 -2.34
CA ASP A 539 -17.77 12.55 -3.64
C ASP A 539 -18.15 11.06 -3.70
N LEU A 540 -18.98 10.56 -2.76
CA LEU A 540 -19.47 9.18 -2.78
C LEU A 540 -20.15 8.89 -4.14
N ARG A 541 -19.84 7.75 -4.77
CA ARG A 541 -20.32 7.48 -6.12
C ARG A 541 -21.84 7.43 -6.21
N GLY A 542 -22.52 6.78 -5.27
CA GLY A 542 -23.98 6.67 -5.28
C GLY A 542 -24.46 5.27 -4.97
N ALA A 543 -25.34 4.74 -5.82
CA ALA A 543 -26.09 3.52 -5.53
C ALA A 543 -26.07 2.52 -6.69
N MET A 544 -26.35 1.27 -6.37
CA MET A 544 -26.53 0.20 -7.32
C MET A 544 -27.78 -0.60 -6.97
N THR A 545 -28.45 -1.18 -7.97
CA THR A 545 -29.51 -2.14 -7.69
C THR A 545 -29.51 -3.41 -8.52
N TRP A 546 -29.79 -4.51 -7.84
CA TRP A 546 -30.33 -5.73 -8.43
C TRP A 546 -31.86 -5.67 -8.36
N SER A 547 -32.59 -5.49 -9.46
CA SER A 547 -32.17 -5.28 -10.84
C SER A 547 -33.11 -4.27 -11.50
N THR A 548 -32.77 -3.75 -12.68
CA THR A 548 -33.65 -2.89 -13.49
C THR A 548 -35.00 -3.58 -13.77
N ASN A 549 -34.98 -4.89 -14.02
CA ASN A 549 -36.17 -5.70 -14.26
C ASN A 549 -37.08 -5.79 -13.03
N TRP A 550 -36.50 -5.98 -11.84
CA TRP A 550 -37.26 -5.99 -10.59
C TRP A 550 -37.76 -4.61 -10.20
N ASP A 551 -37.02 -3.55 -10.53
CA ASP A 551 -37.49 -2.18 -10.36
C ASP A 551 -38.69 -1.90 -11.28
N ALA A 552 -38.61 -2.27 -12.56
CA ALA A 552 -39.72 -2.16 -13.50
C ALA A 552 -40.96 -2.96 -13.04
N THR A 553 -40.75 -4.15 -12.49
CA THR A 553 -41.83 -4.95 -11.87
C THR A 553 -42.49 -4.21 -10.70
N ALA A 554 -41.72 -3.43 -9.96
CA ALA A 554 -42.18 -2.61 -8.84
C ALA A 554 -42.60 -1.18 -9.25
N GLY A 555 -42.77 -0.92 -10.56
CA GLY A 555 -43.22 0.38 -11.08
C GLY A 555 -42.14 1.47 -11.06
N ASN A 556 -40.87 1.11 -11.16
CA ASN A 556 -39.71 2.02 -11.13
C ASN A 556 -39.59 2.84 -9.84
N ALA A 557 -40.18 2.36 -8.73
CA ALA A 557 -40.22 3.09 -7.47
C ALA A 557 -38.83 3.31 -6.88
N TRP A 558 -37.89 2.38 -7.09
CA TRP A 558 -36.53 2.49 -6.57
C TRP A 558 -35.73 3.50 -7.38
N SER A 559 -35.65 3.35 -8.71
CA SER A 559 -34.84 4.26 -9.55
C SER A 559 -35.38 5.68 -9.56
N SER A 560 -36.71 5.87 -9.50
CA SER A 560 -37.29 7.22 -9.48
C SER A 560 -36.93 8.00 -8.22
N ALA A 561 -36.90 7.33 -7.06
CA ALA A 561 -36.63 7.96 -5.78
C ALA A 561 -35.13 8.04 -5.44
N VAL A 562 -34.37 6.98 -5.72
CA VAL A 562 -32.92 6.93 -5.46
C VAL A 562 -32.16 7.70 -6.53
N GLY A 563 -32.52 7.57 -7.81
CA GLY A 563 -31.87 8.31 -8.90
C GLY A 563 -31.97 9.81 -8.74
N ALA A 564 -33.18 10.33 -8.47
CA ALA A 564 -33.37 11.76 -8.20
C ALA A 564 -32.56 12.26 -6.99
N HIS A 565 -32.34 11.42 -5.98
CA HIS A 565 -31.53 11.77 -4.81
C HIS A 565 -30.03 11.75 -5.12
N VAL A 566 -29.56 10.75 -5.88
CA VAL A 566 -28.19 10.61 -6.34
C VAL A 566 -27.79 11.79 -7.24
N ASP A 567 -28.67 12.20 -8.17
CA ASP A 567 -28.46 13.38 -9.04
C ASP A 567 -28.34 14.70 -8.25
N ALA A 568 -28.89 14.75 -7.03
CA ALA A 568 -28.90 15.94 -6.16
C ALA A 568 -27.84 15.87 -5.04
N MET A 569 -26.94 14.89 -5.08
CA MET A 569 -25.78 14.81 -4.17
C MET A 569 -24.77 15.95 -4.45
N PRO A 570 -23.94 16.31 -3.45
CA PRO A 570 -23.22 17.58 -3.41
C PRO A 570 -21.96 17.65 -4.29
#